data_AF-A0AAW8QY95-F1
#
_entry.id   AF-A0AAW8QY95-F1
#
_cell.length_a   1.000
_cell.length_b   1.000
_cell.length_c   1.000
_cell.angle_alpha   90.00
_cell.angle_beta   90.00
_cell.angle_gamma   90.00
#
_symmetry.space_group_name_H-M   'P 1'
#
loop_
_entity.id
_entity.type
_entity.pdbx_description
1 polymer ?
#
loop_
_entity_poly.entity_id
_entity_poly.type
_entity_poly.pdbx_seq_one_letter_code
_entity_poly.pdbx_strand_id
1 'polypeptide(L)'
;MNLKTTLLLGALSAAPVLAQESEVDFMVELMKSNGTLVDSASCLGISADKFETAIRIVMPECLKKHGFDNEETMEFCMMEGLSQKTGVNKRKLDHCADESDRQVEMASQDEMETAMDAMRRSSESTLDLITLPIYPQSKVMMHMTTGIIMPTLEGKVQALPAATFESDDEPDKVLAFYQTKLPDYKVKKLVQGEILLMPTFPESFNLMEDYHFYMTTEHVMIRKHSGKTMIEIAYKPK
;
A
#
# COMPACT_ATOMS: atom_id res chain seq x y z
N MET A 1 18.01 -54.34 41.02
CA MET A 1 17.18 -53.25 41.56
C MET A 1 17.15 -52.15 40.50
N ASN A 2 16.17 -52.12 39.60
CA ASN A 2 14.84 -51.49 39.74
C ASN A 2 14.90 -50.05 40.27
N LEU A 3 14.69 -49.05 39.42
CA LEU A 3 13.36 -48.40 39.30
C LEU A 3 13.25 -47.54 38.04
N LYS A 4 12.20 -47.80 37.26
CA LYS A 4 11.60 -46.93 36.23
C LYS A 4 11.08 -45.66 36.88
N THR A 5 11.11 -44.51 36.20
CA THR A 5 9.98 -43.55 36.16
C THR A 5 10.13 -42.63 34.94
N THR A 6 9.26 -42.85 33.96
CA THR A 6 8.90 -41.91 32.90
C THR A 6 8.05 -40.78 33.50
N LEU A 7 8.26 -39.53 33.11
CA LEU A 7 7.16 -38.58 33.01
C LEU A 7 7.37 -37.60 31.85
N LEU A 8 6.41 -37.61 30.92
CA LEU A 8 6.21 -36.63 29.86
C LEU A 8 5.85 -35.27 30.46
N LEU A 9 6.34 -34.19 29.86
CA LEU A 9 5.51 -33.02 29.58
C LEU A 9 6.00 -32.38 28.28
N GLY A 10 5.44 -32.87 27.16
CA GLY A 10 5.44 -32.11 25.92
C GLY A 10 4.58 -30.88 26.14
N ALA A 11 5.20 -29.70 26.05
CA ALA A 11 4.46 -28.46 25.95
C ALA A 11 3.74 -28.46 24.60
N LEU A 12 2.44 -28.76 24.63
CA LEU A 12 1.53 -28.31 23.58
C LEU A 12 1.68 -26.78 23.52
N SER A 13 2.35 -26.29 22.49
CA SER A 13 2.22 -24.90 22.05
C SER A 13 0.83 -24.73 21.44
N ALA A 14 -0.19 -24.57 22.29
CA ALA A 14 -1.44 -23.96 21.88
C ALA A 14 -1.20 -22.46 21.72
N ALA A 15 -0.68 -22.06 20.55
CA ALA A 15 -0.87 -20.68 20.09
C ALA A 15 -2.38 -20.47 19.83
N PRO A 16 -2.92 -19.29 20.17
CA PRO A 16 -4.31 -19.17 20.54
C PRO A 16 -5.19 -19.11 19.28
N VAL A 17 -6.27 -19.88 19.30
CA VAL A 17 -7.43 -19.80 18.40
C VAL A 17 -8.00 -18.37 18.28
N LEU A 18 -7.65 -17.47 19.20
CA LEU A 18 -8.12 -16.09 19.30
C LEU A 18 -7.58 -15.12 18.22
N ALA A 19 -6.45 -15.41 17.56
CA ALA A 19 -5.92 -14.53 16.51
C ALA A 19 -6.67 -14.68 15.17
N GLN A 20 -7.24 -15.87 14.92
CA GLN A 20 -7.86 -16.22 13.65
C GLN A 20 -9.32 -15.71 13.55
N GLU A 21 -10.05 -15.62 14.67
CA GLU A 21 -11.40 -15.06 14.69
C GLU A 21 -11.41 -13.55 14.38
N SER A 22 -10.42 -12.79 14.89
CA SER A 22 -10.33 -11.35 14.63
C SER A 22 -10.02 -10.98 13.17
N GLU A 23 -9.31 -11.84 12.44
CA GLU A 23 -8.98 -11.62 11.03
C GLU A 23 -10.18 -11.90 10.11
N VAL A 24 -10.93 -12.96 10.39
CA VAL A 24 -12.16 -13.31 9.66
C VAL A 24 -13.24 -12.26 9.89
N ASP A 25 -13.36 -11.75 11.12
CA ASP A 25 -14.28 -10.65 11.44
C ASP A 25 -13.95 -9.39 10.65
N PHE A 26 -12.66 -9.00 10.58
CA PHE A 26 -12.23 -7.85 9.79
C PHE A 26 -12.54 -8.02 8.30
N MET A 27 -12.24 -9.18 7.72
CA MET A 27 -12.52 -9.45 6.30
C MET A 27 -14.01 -9.42 5.99
N VAL A 28 -14.85 -10.02 6.84
CA VAL A 28 -16.30 -10.02 6.64
C VAL A 28 -16.89 -8.61 6.78
N GLU A 29 -16.44 -7.82 7.75
CA GLU A 29 -16.89 -6.43 7.89
C GLU A 29 -16.44 -5.55 6.72
N LEU A 30 -15.24 -5.77 6.17
CA LEU A 30 -14.80 -5.10 4.95
C LEU A 30 -15.70 -5.46 3.75
N MET A 31 -16.01 -6.75 3.56
CA MET A 31 -16.92 -7.23 2.50
C MET A 31 -18.35 -6.69 2.64
N LYS A 32 -18.79 -6.40 3.86
CA LYS A 32 -20.08 -5.76 4.12
C LYS A 32 -20.03 -4.27 3.81
N SER A 33 -18.95 -3.60 4.20
CA SER A 33 -18.78 -2.16 4.02
C SER A 33 -18.63 -1.76 2.55
N ASN A 34 -18.04 -2.61 1.71
CA ASN A 34 -17.82 -2.33 0.29
C ASN A 34 -18.90 -2.94 -0.64
N GLY A 35 -19.93 -3.57 -0.09
CA GLY A 35 -21.03 -4.18 -0.86
C GLY A 35 -20.74 -5.57 -1.43
N THR A 36 -19.48 -6.02 -1.45
CA THR A 36 -19.07 -7.30 -2.05
C THR A 36 -19.87 -8.49 -1.51
N LEU A 37 -20.17 -8.51 -0.21
CA LEU A 37 -20.94 -9.60 0.39
C LEU A 37 -22.36 -9.73 -0.19
N VAL A 38 -23.01 -8.58 -0.46
CA VAL A 38 -24.37 -8.53 -1.01
C VAL A 38 -24.36 -8.94 -2.49
N ASP A 39 -23.38 -8.46 -3.24
CA ASP A 39 -23.26 -8.74 -4.68
C ASP A 39 -22.95 -10.21 -4.94
N SER A 40 -22.00 -10.79 -4.21
CA SER A 40 -21.69 -12.22 -4.28
C SER A 40 -22.90 -13.07 -3.88
N ALA A 41 -23.61 -12.72 -2.81
CA ALA A 41 -24.82 -13.46 -2.40
C ALA A 41 -25.92 -13.40 -3.47
N SER A 42 -26.10 -12.23 -4.09
CA SER A 42 -27.05 -12.00 -5.18
C SER A 42 -26.73 -12.87 -6.41
N CYS A 43 -25.48 -12.88 -6.87
CA CYS A 43 -25.04 -13.73 -7.98
C CYS A 43 -25.27 -15.23 -7.68
N LEU A 44 -24.92 -15.65 -6.46
CA LEU A 44 -25.11 -17.03 -6.00
C LEU A 44 -26.59 -17.40 -5.85
N GLY A 45 -27.50 -16.42 -5.77
CA GLY A 45 -28.93 -16.62 -5.58
C GLY A 45 -29.28 -17.07 -4.16
N ILE A 46 -28.53 -16.59 -3.17
CA ILE A 46 -28.73 -16.84 -1.74
C ILE A 46 -28.83 -15.52 -0.97
N SER A 47 -29.29 -15.55 0.28
CA SER A 47 -29.29 -14.34 1.10
C SER A 47 -27.87 -13.96 1.55
N ALA A 48 -27.64 -12.65 1.72
CA ALA A 48 -26.41 -12.11 2.30
C ALA A 48 -26.07 -12.79 3.63
N ASP A 49 -27.03 -12.93 4.55
CA ASP A 49 -26.85 -13.60 5.83
C ASP A 49 -26.40 -15.07 5.69
N LYS A 50 -26.93 -15.78 4.69
CA LYS A 50 -26.56 -17.18 4.42
C LYS A 50 -25.14 -17.26 3.87
N PHE A 51 -24.74 -16.31 3.04
CA PHE A 51 -23.39 -16.24 2.51
C PHE A 51 -22.37 -15.84 3.59
N GLU A 52 -22.69 -14.82 4.40
CA GLU A 52 -21.89 -14.42 5.57
C GLU A 52 -21.68 -15.58 6.54
N THR A 53 -22.76 -16.29 6.90
CA THR A 53 -22.68 -17.46 7.78
C THR A 53 -21.78 -18.55 7.19
N ALA A 54 -21.83 -18.78 5.88
CA ALA A 54 -20.99 -19.76 5.22
C ALA A 54 -19.51 -19.35 5.24
N ILE A 55 -19.18 -18.08 4.97
CA ILE A 55 -17.80 -17.56 5.02
C ILE A 55 -17.23 -17.69 6.42
N ARG A 56 -17.98 -17.27 7.44
CA ARG A 56 -17.57 -17.32 8.85
C ARG A 56 -17.31 -18.74 9.36
N ILE A 57 -17.87 -19.75 8.70
CA ILE A 57 -17.62 -21.16 9.03
C ILE A 57 -16.44 -21.71 8.23
N VAL A 58 -16.40 -21.46 6.92
CA VAL A 58 -15.44 -22.08 6.00
C VAL A 58 -14.05 -21.45 6.10
N MET A 59 -13.98 -20.13 6.24
CA MET A 59 -12.71 -19.40 6.23
C MET A 59 -11.80 -19.79 7.41
N PRO A 60 -12.26 -19.85 8.67
CA PRO A 60 -11.41 -20.34 9.76
C PRO A 60 -10.99 -21.80 9.57
N GLU A 61 -11.89 -22.66 9.06
CA GLU A 61 -11.58 -24.08 8.82
C GLU A 61 -10.45 -24.25 7.80
N CYS A 62 -10.48 -23.45 6.72
CA CYS A 62 -9.47 -23.48 5.68
C CYS A 62 -8.15 -22.83 6.12
N LEU A 63 -8.20 -21.68 6.79
CA LEU A 63 -7.01 -21.02 7.34
C LEU A 63 -6.28 -21.90 8.35
N LYS A 64 -7.01 -22.61 9.22
CA LYS A 64 -6.42 -23.56 10.18
C LYS A 64 -5.71 -24.72 9.50
N LYS A 65 -6.18 -25.14 8.33
CA LYS A 65 -5.67 -26.31 7.61
C LYS A 65 -4.48 -25.97 6.70
N HIS A 66 -4.46 -24.76 6.14
CA HIS A 66 -3.53 -24.40 5.06
C HIS A 66 -2.64 -23.19 5.35
N GLY A 67 -2.97 -22.34 6.34
CA GLY A 67 -2.30 -21.05 6.54
C GLY A 67 -2.60 -20.05 5.41
N PHE A 68 -2.01 -18.85 5.48
CA PHE A 68 -2.19 -17.80 4.46
C PHE A 68 -1.22 -17.91 3.27
N ASP A 69 -0.12 -18.67 3.42
CA ASP A 69 1.00 -18.66 2.46
C ASP A 69 0.81 -19.56 1.24
N ASN A 70 -0.36 -20.20 1.09
CA ASN A 70 -0.64 -21.15 0.01
C ASN A 70 -2.00 -20.87 -0.65
N GLU A 71 -1.99 -19.90 -1.56
CA GLU A 71 -3.14 -19.33 -2.25
C GLU A 71 -3.99 -20.37 -2.99
N GLU A 72 -3.38 -21.21 -3.83
CA GLU A 72 -4.07 -22.22 -4.64
C GLU A 72 -4.81 -23.26 -3.77
N THR A 73 -4.18 -23.65 -2.64
CA THR A 73 -4.80 -24.63 -1.73
C THR A 73 -5.91 -24.00 -0.88
N MET A 74 -5.76 -22.71 -0.55
CA MET A 74 -6.75 -21.94 0.18
C MET A 74 -8.00 -21.70 -0.67
N GLU A 75 -7.82 -21.33 -1.94
CA GLU A 75 -8.90 -21.14 -2.92
C GLU A 75 -9.73 -22.41 -3.08
N PHE A 76 -9.06 -23.55 -3.33
CA PHE A 76 -9.74 -24.84 -3.46
C PHE A 76 -10.53 -25.20 -2.19
N CYS A 77 -9.95 -24.96 -1.01
CA CYS A 77 -10.62 -25.22 0.27
C CYS A 77 -11.88 -24.35 0.44
N MET A 78 -11.79 -23.05 0.11
CA MET A 78 -12.91 -22.12 0.17
C MET A 78 -14.02 -22.54 -0.79
N MET A 79 -13.69 -22.85 -2.05
CA MET A 79 -14.68 -23.28 -3.05
C MET A 79 -15.42 -24.54 -2.61
N GLU A 80 -14.68 -25.53 -2.07
CA GLU A 80 -15.29 -26.77 -1.58
C GLU A 80 -16.18 -26.53 -0.37
N GLY A 81 -15.68 -25.81 0.64
CA GLY A 81 -16.43 -25.53 1.86
C GLY A 81 -17.67 -24.68 1.59
N LEU A 82 -17.55 -23.62 0.77
CA LEU A 82 -18.69 -22.77 0.41
C LEU A 82 -19.74 -23.55 -0.38
N SER A 83 -19.34 -24.43 -1.29
CA SER A 83 -20.27 -25.29 -2.02
C SER A 83 -21.06 -26.19 -1.08
N GLN A 84 -20.39 -26.80 -0.10
CA GLN A 84 -21.02 -27.66 0.90
C GLN A 84 -21.97 -26.90 1.84
N LYS A 85 -21.57 -25.70 2.30
CA LYS A 85 -22.36 -24.92 3.27
C LYS A 85 -23.52 -24.15 2.65
N THR A 86 -23.36 -23.67 1.42
CA THR A 86 -24.40 -22.88 0.74
C THR A 86 -25.35 -23.74 -0.09
N GLY A 87 -24.90 -24.93 -0.54
CA GLY A 87 -25.60 -25.78 -1.49
C GLY A 87 -25.47 -25.30 -2.95
N VAL A 88 -24.66 -24.27 -3.20
CA VAL A 88 -24.37 -23.78 -4.55
C VAL A 88 -23.31 -24.67 -5.17
N ASN A 89 -23.48 -25.04 -6.45
CA ASN A 89 -22.49 -25.86 -7.12
C ASN A 89 -21.19 -25.08 -7.40
N LYS A 90 -20.07 -25.80 -7.45
CA LYS A 90 -18.73 -25.20 -7.63
C LYS A 90 -18.60 -24.32 -8.87
N ARG A 91 -19.23 -24.71 -9.99
CA ARG A 91 -19.19 -23.92 -11.24
C ARG A 91 -19.87 -22.55 -11.11
N LYS A 92 -20.97 -22.47 -10.35
CA LYS A 92 -21.66 -21.21 -10.10
C LYS A 92 -20.88 -20.35 -9.10
N LEU A 93 -20.21 -20.96 -8.13
CA LEU A 93 -19.29 -20.25 -7.24
C LEU A 93 -18.11 -19.63 -8.00
N ASP A 94 -17.46 -20.44 -8.84
CA ASP A 94 -16.37 -20.06 -9.74
C ASP A 94 -16.77 -18.88 -10.65
N HIS A 95 -17.90 -19.02 -11.35
CA HIS A 95 -18.43 -17.96 -12.21
C HIS A 95 -18.75 -16.65 -11.47
N CYS A 96 -19.30 -16.73 -10.26
CA CYS A 96 -19.61 -15.54 -9.46
C CYS A 96 -18.35 -14.90 -8.84
N ALA A 97 -17.30 -15.68 -8.56
CA ALA A 97 -16.00 -15.17 -8.13
C ALA A 97 -15.32 -14.42 -9.29
N ASP A 98 -15.30 -15.00 -10.49
CA ASP A 98 -14.79 -14.35 -11.70
C ASP A 98 -15.53 -13.04 -12.03
N GLU A 99 -16.85 -12.99 -11.83
CA GLU A 99 -17.64 -11.77 -12.04
C GLU A 99 -17.39 -10.71 -10.96
N SER A 100 -17.20 -11.11 -9.69
CA SER A 100 -16.82 -10.16 -8.64
C SER A 100 -15.42 -9.61 -8.87
N ASP A 101 -14.47 -10.43 -9.30
CA ASP A 101 -13.10 -9.99 -9.56
C ASP A 101 -13.07 -9.01 -10.74
N ARG A 102 -13.84 -9.28 -11.80
CA ARG A 102 -13.98 -8.36 -12.95
C ARG A 102 -14.70 -7.06 -12.60
N GLN A 103 -15.72 -7.09 -11.74
CA GLN A 103 -16.40 -5.87 -11.29
C GLN A 103 -15.53 -5.05 -10.35
N VAL A 104 -14.75 -5.69 -9.47
CA VAL A 104 -13.76 -5.02 -8.62
C VAL A 104 -12.64 -4.42 -9.46
N GLU A 105 -12.14 -5.10 -10.50
CA GLU A 105 -11.11 -4.56 -11.40
C GLU A 105 -11.61 -3.37 -12.24
N MET A 106 -12.84 -3.40 -12.74
CA MET A 106 -13.37 -2.34 -13.60
C MET A 106 -13.94 -1.15 -12.81
N ALA A 107 -14.61 -1.39 -11.67
CA ALA A 107 -15.08 -0.30 -10.81
C ALA A 107 -13.92 0.39 -10.08
N SER A 108 -12.86 -0.34 -9.71
CA SER A 108 -11.72 0.26 -9.01
C SER A 108 -10.83 1.12 -9.92
N GLN A 109 -10.72 0.84 -11.22
CA GLN A 109 -9.84 1.60 -12.10
C GLN A 109 -10.41 2.98 -12.44
N ASP A 110 -11.68 3.07 -12.85
CA ASP A 110 -12.31 4.35 -13.20
C ASP A 110 -12.50 5.25 -11.97
N GLU A 111 -12.84 4.66 -10.82
CA GLU A 111 -12.95 5.40 -9.55
C GLU A 111 -11.57 5.84 -9.03
N MET A 112 -10.55 4.99 -9.15
CA MET A 112 -9.16 5.38 -8.81
C MET A 112 -8.65 6.46 -9.74
N GLU A 113 -8.87 6.36 -11.05
CA GLU A 113 -8.49 7.38 -12.02
C GLU A 113 -9.18 8.71 -11.69
N THR A 114 -10.49 8.68 -11.44
CA THR A 114 -11.26 9.86 -11.03
C THR A 114 -10.76 10.46 -9.72
N ALA A 115 -10.44 9.62 -8.73
CA ALA A 115 -9.91 10.06 -7.43
C ALA A 115 -8.50 10.65 -7.57
N MET A 116 -7.63 10.04 -8.38
CA MET A 116 -6.31 10.57 -8.71
C MET A 116 -6.41 11.90 -9.45
N ASP A 117 -7.34 12.04 -10.38
CA ASP A 117 -7.58 13.30 -11.10
C ASP A 117 -8.15 14.41 -10.20
N ALA A 118 -8.99 14.04 -9.23
CA ALA A 118 -9.47 14.98 -8.22
C ALA A 118 -8.32 15.43 -7.30
N MET A 119 -7.47 14.50 -6.85
CA MET A 119 -6.28 14.78 -6.06
C MET A 119 -5.29 15.68 -6.81
N ARG A 120 -5.09 15.40 -8.11
CA ARG A 120 -4.22 16.17 -8.99
C ARG A 120 -4.72 17.62 -9.14
N ARG A 121 -6.01 17.81 -9.43
CA ARG A 121 -6.64 19.14 -9.51
C ARG A 121 -6.57 19.90 -8.19
N SER A 122 -6.78 19.23 -7.07
CA SER A 122 -6.58 19.83 -5.75
C SER A 122 -5.13 20.29 -5.55
N SER A 123 -4.17 19.49 -6.01
CA SER A 123 -2.74 19.79 -5.91
C SER A 123 -2.34 21.01 -6.76
N GLU A 124 -2.93 21.18 -7.95
CA GLU A 124 -2.70 22.36 -8.82
C GLU A 124 -3.03 23.68 -8.12
N SER A 125 -4.09 23.71 -7.30
CA SER A 125 -4.54 24.92 -6.61
C SER A 125 -3.62 25.41 -5.47
N THR A 126 -2.60 24.61 -5.13
CA THR A 126 -1.71 24.87 -3.98
C THR A 126 -0.25 25.01 -4.39
N LEU A 127 0.07 25.02 -5.69
CA LEU A 127 1.45 25.09 -6.18
C LEU A 127 2.18 26.40 -5.82
N ASP A 128 1.44 27.47 -5.53
CA ASP A 128 1.97 28.78 -5.11
C ASP A 128 2.56 28.77 -3.69
N LEU A 129 2.26 27.72 -2.91
CA LEU A 129 2.86 27.45 -1.61
C LEU A 129 4.30 26.92 -1.72
N ILE A 130 4.64 26.28 -2.84
CA ILE A 130 5.97 25.67 -3.06
C ILE A 130 7.00 26.79 -3.22
N THR A 131 7.98 26.82 -2.31
CA THR A 131 9.02 27.86 -2.27
C THR A 131 10.23 27.53 -3.15
N LEU A 132 10.41 26.26 -3.52
CA LEU A 132 11.46 25.82 -4.45
C LEU A 132 10.99 25.91 -5.92
N PRO A 133 11.92 26.08 -6.88
CA PRO A 133 11.60 26.17 -8.31
C PRO A 133 10.90 24.90 -8.81
N ILE A 134 9.77 25.03 -9.51
CA ILE A 134 9.08 23.91 -10.16
C ILE A 134 9.62 23.72 -11.58
N TYR A 135 9.90 22.48 -11.99
CA TYR A 135 10.35 22.18 -13.36
C TYR A 135 9.22 22.48 -14.37
N PRO A 136 9.44 23.38 -15.37
CA PRO A 136 8.34 23.87 -16.23
C PRO A 136 7.68 22.80 -17.10
N GLN A 137 8.40 21.74 -17.48
CA GLN A 137 7.87 20.65 -18.30
C GLN A 137 7.46 19.45 -17.43
N SER A 138 6.90 19.71 -16.26
CA SER A 138 6.37 18.67 -15.37
C SER A 138 4.90 18.89 -15.05
N LYS A 139 4.21 17.80 -14.71
CA LYS A 139 2.82 17.78 -14.26
C LYS A 139 2.79 17.39 -12.80
N VAL A 140 2.07 18.13 -11.97
CA VAL A 140 1.87 17.73 -10.56
C VAL A 140 1.10 16.43 -10.52
N MET A 141 1.52 15.53 -9.64
CA MET A 141 0.85 14.27 -9.33
C MET A 141 0.15 14.37 -7.98
N MET A 142 0.85 14.88 -6.97
CA MET A 142 0.36 15.01 -5.61
C MET A 142 1.05 16.18 -4.92
N HIS A 143 0.33 16.90 -4.08
CA HIS A 143 0.89 17.93 -3.22
C HIS A 143 0.36 17.81 -1.79
N MET A 144 1.26 17.53 -0.86
CA MET A 144 0.97 17.41 0.57
C MET A 144 1.43 18.68 1.29
N THR A 145 0.51 19.58 1.59
CA THR A 145 0.80 20.95 2.03
C THR A 145 1.21 21.07 3.51
N THR A 146 0.93 20.07 4.35
CA THR A 146 1.22 20.10 5.79
C THR A 146 2.33 19.12 6.20
N GLY A 147 2.88 18.36 5.26
CA GLY A 147 3.76 17.21 5.55
C GLY A 147 3.02 16.08 6.29
N ILE A 148 3.69 14.94 6.48
CA ILE A 148 3.15 13.77 7.18
C ILE A 148 4.01 13.45 8.41
N ILE A 149 3.37 13.03 9.49
CA ILE A 149 4.07 12.42 10.63
C ILE A 149 4.43 10.98 10.27
N MET A 150 5.72 10.72 10.08
CA MET A 150 6.24 9.40 9.74
C MET A 150 6.86 8.73 10.98
N PRO A 151 6.58 7.43 11.23
CA PRO A 151 7.32 6.68 12.24
C PRO A 151 8.76 6.44 11.77
N THR A 152 9.72 6.59 12.68
CA THR A 152 11.15 6.29 12.47
C THR A 152 11.68 5.42 13.60
N LEU A 153 12.89 4.85 13.44
CA LEU A 153 13.55 4.11 14.52
C LEU A 153 13.81 4.97 15.77
N GLU A 154 13.87 6.29 15.61
CA GLU A 154 14.13 7.27 16.67
C GLU A 154 12.86 7.93 17.21
N GLY A 155 11.67 7.57 16.70
CA GLY A 155 10.38 8.09 17.15
C GLY A 155 9.46 8.49 16.01
N LYS A 156 8.99 9.74 16.02
CA LYS A 156 8.12 10.30 14.98
C LYS A 156 8.79 11.54 14.40
N VAL A 157 8.84 11.63 13.08
CA VAL A 157 9.32 12.82 12.37
C VAL A 157 8.16 13.51 11.67
N GLN A 158 8.06 14.83 11.83
CA GLN A 158 7.20 15.64 10.99
C GLN A 158 7.96 15.92 9.70
N ALA A 159 7.57 15.27 8.61
CA ALA A 159 8.13 15.56 7.31
C ALA A 159 7.77 16.98 6.86
N LEU A 160 8.63 17.58 6.04
CA LEU A 160 8.29 18.81 5.32
C LEU A 160 7.09 18.57 4.39
N PRO A 161 6.31 19.63 4.08
CA PRO A 161 5.44 19.63 2.91
C PRO A 161 6.21 19.21 1.66
N ALA A 162 5.56 18.42 0.81
CA ALA A 162 6.19 17.89 -0.39
C ALA A 162 5.21 17.77 -1.55
N ALA A 163 5.69 18.06 -2.76
CA ALA A 163 4.96 17.85 -3.99
C ALA A 163 5.74 16.92 -4.91
N THR A 164 5.02 16.01 -5.57
CA THR A 164 5.58 15.11 -6.59
C THR A 164 5.07 15.52 -7.96
N PHE A 165 5.97 15.54 -8.93
CA PHE A 165 5.71 15.86 -10.32
C PHE A 165 6.24 14.74 -11.23
N GLU A 166 5.64 14.62 -12.42
CA GLU A 166 6.06 13.74 -13.49
C GLU A 166 6.50 14.55 -14.71
N SER A 167 7.55 14.11 -15.40
CA SER A 167 8.09 14.70 -16.62
C SER A 167 8.48 13.63 -17.64
N ASP A 168 8.26 13.92 -18.92
CA ASP A 168 8.74 13.11 -20.06
C ASP A 168 10.24 13.30 -20.34
N ASP A 169 10.83 14.38 -19.83
CA ASP A 169 12.25 14.64 -19.97
C ASP A 169 13.12 13.71 -19.14
N GLU A 170 14.33 13.41 -19.64
CA GLU A 170 15.32 12.59 -18.94
C GLU A 170 15.85 13.25 -17.65
N PRO A 171 16.24 12.46 -16.62
CA PRO A 171 16.71 12.97 -15.33
C PRO A 171 17.84 14.00 -15.42
N ASP A 172 18.78 13.83 -16.36
CA ASP A 172 19.92 14.76 -16.52
C ASP A 172 19.47 16.14 -17.01
N LYS A 173 18.42 16.22 -17.84
CA LYS A 173 17.84 17.50 -18.30
C LYS A 173 17.15 18.22 -17.15
N VAL A 174 16.41 17.47 -16.33
CA VAL A 174 15.76 17.99 -15.11
C VAL A 174 16.81 18.45 -14.10
N LEU A 175 17.88 17.67 -13.89
CA LEU A 175 18.99 18.05 -13.02
C LEU A 175 19.63 19.37 -13.45
N ALA A 176 19.90 19.56 -14.74
CA ALA A 176 20.51 20.79 -15.26
C ALA A 176 19.66 22.05 -14.95
N PHE A 177 18.34 21.93 -15.00
CA PHE A 177 17.44 23.01 -14.59
C PHE A 177 17.65 23.36 -13.10
N TYR A 178 17.63 22.35 -12.22
CA TYR A 178 17.77 22.60 -10.79
C TYR A 178 19.14 23.12 -10.41
N GLN A 179 20.22 22.63 -11.02
CA GLN A 179 21.57 23.17 -10.81
C GLN A 179 21.68 24.65 -11.21
N THR A 180 20.92 25.08 -12.21
CA THR A 180 20.87 26.49 -12.62
C THR A 180 20.05 27.35 -11.65
N LYS A 181 18.93 26.82 -11.13
CA LYS A 181 18.01 27.57 -10.26
C LYS A 181 18.40 27.54 -8.79
N LEU A 182 19.15 26.53 -8.36
CA LEU A 182 19.59 26.29 -6.99
C LEU A 182 21.12 26.14 -6.96
N PRO A 183 21.89 27.19 -7.28
CA PRO A 183 23.36 27.10 -7.41
C PRO A 183 24.07 26.72 -6.11
N ASP A 184 23.44 26.99 -4.96
CA ASP A 184 23.99 26.66 -3.64
C ASP A 184 23.67 25.22 -3.20
N TYR A 185 22.75 24.54 -3.89
CA TYR A 185 22.41 23.15 -3.57
C TYR A 185 23.53 22.21 -4.02
N LYS A 186 23.86 21.27 -3.14
CA LYS A 186 24.76 20.15 -3.43
C LYS A 186 23.97 19.05 -4.11
N VAL A 187 24.64 18.26 -4.94
CA VAL A 187 24.05 17.14 -5.67
C VAL A 187 24.72 15.85 -5.23
N LYS A 188 23.93 14.82 -4.92
CA LYS A 188 24.41 13.46 -4.65
C LYS A 188 23.63 12.45 -5.48
N LYS A 189 24.34 11.56 -6.17
CA LYS A 189 23.74 10.41 -6.84
C LYS A 189 23.66 9.25 -5.86
N LEU A 190 22.49 8.66 -5.71
CA LEU A 190 22.23 7.51 -4.85
C LEU A 190 22.44 6.20 -5.61
N VAL A 191 22.48 5.09 -4.89
CA VAL A 191 22.90 3.77 -5.40
C VAL A 191 22.01 3.27 -6.55
N GLN A 192 20.74 3.67 -6.59
CA GLN A 192 19.78 3.27 -7.63
C GLN A 192 19.66 4.26 -8.81
N GLY A 193 20.60 5.21 -8.93
CA GLY A 193 20.60 6.22 -10.00
C GLY A 193 19.68 7.42 -9.72
N GLU A 194 19.07 7.48 -8.54
CA GLU A 194 18.33 8.64 -8.05
C GLU A 194 19.29 9.79 -7.78
N ILE A 195 18.81 11.01 -7.95
CA ILE A 195 19.61 12.23 -7.82
C ILE A 195 18.94 13.10 -6.76
N LEU A 196 19.67 13.35 -5.68
CA LEU A 196 19.21 14.14 -4.56
C LEU A 196 19.95 15.48 -4.55
N LEU A 197 19.19 16.57 -4.51
CA LEU A 197 19.71 17.93 -4.35
C LEU A 197 19.28 18.48 -3.00
N MET A 198 20.24 18.96 -2.19
CA MET A 198 20.01 19.50 -0.86
C MET A 198 20.92 20.71 -0.61
N PRO A 199 20.55 21.67 0.25
CA PRO A 199 21.42 22.80 0.59
C PRO A 199 22.72 22.34 1.27
N THR A 200 22.68 21.22 2.00
CA THR A 200 23.85 20.61 2.64
C THR A 200 23.65 19.10 2.79
N PHE A 201 24.75 18.37 2.92
CA PHE A 201 24.76 16.95 3.25
C PHE A 201 25.66 16.70 4.47
N PRO A 202 25.30 15.76 5.35
CA PRO A 202 26.24 15.10 6.25
C PRO A 202 27.44 14.52 5.47
N GLU A 203 28.63 14.57 6.08
CA GLU A 203 29.88 14.12 5.44
C GLU A 203 29.79 12.67 4.93
N SER A 204 29.20 11.80 5.75
CA SER A 204 28.96 10.39 5.45
C SER A 204 27.50 10.10 5.07
N PHE A 205 26.81 11.05 4.40
CA PHE A 205 25.36 10.94 4.18
C PHE A 205 24.95 9.60 3.56
N ASN A 206 24.01 8.92 4.23
CA ASN A 206 23.34 7.71 3.82
C ASN A 206 21.83 7.91 4.02
N LEU A 207 21.04 7.80 2.95
CA LEU A 207 19.60 8.11 3.01
C LEU A 207 18.85 7.31 4.10
N MET A 208 19.25 6.06 4.34
CA MET A 208 18.58 5.20 5.33
C MET A 208 18.97 5.57 6.76
N GLU A 209 20.24 5.92 6.98
CA GLU A 209 20.76 6.29 8.31
C GLU A 209 20.40 7.74 8.66
N ASP A 210 20.42 8.64 7.67
CA ASP A 210 20.10 10.06 7.78
C ASP A 210 18.64 10.36 7.38
N TYR A 211 17.74 9.39 7.51
CA TYR A 211 16.35 9.54 7.06
C TYR A 211 15.63 10.72 7.74
N HIS A 212 15.85 10.93 9.05
CA HIS A 212 15.31 12.08 9.76
C HIS A 212 15.81 13.41 9.16
N PHE A 213 17.10 13.51 8.84
CA PHE A 213 17.69 14.68 8.20
C PHE A 213 17.10 14.91 6.80
N TYR A 214 16.95 13.86 5.99
CA TYR A 214 16.30 13.92 4.68
C TYR A 214 14.86 14.47 4.78
N MET A 215 14.04 13.91 5.68
CA MET A 215 12.62 14.28 5.81
C MET A 215 12.38 15.71 6.33
N THR A 216 13.39 16.31 6.97
CA THR A 216 13.29 17.64 7.62
C THR A 216 14.11 18.73 6.92
N THR A 217 14.78 18.40 5.82
CA THR A 217 15.60 19.34 5.06
C THR A 217 15.01 19.52 3.67
N GLU A 218 14.97 20.76 3.20
CA GLU A 218 14.47 21.07 1.86
C GLU A 218 15.31 20.37 0.80
N HIS A 219 14.65 19.73 -0.16
CA HIS A 219 15.35 18.93 -1.15
C HIS A 219 14.55 18.77 -2.44
N VAL A 220 15.27 18.40 -3.49
CA VAL A 220 14.71 17.92 -4.74
C VAL A 220 15.24 16.51 -4.97
N MET A 221 14.35 15.52 -5.10
CA MET A 221 14.68 14.16 -5.50
C MET A 221 14.23 13.95 -6.94
N ILE A 222 15.14 13.47 -7.80
CA ILE A 222 14.87 13.15 -9.20
C ILE A 222 15.15 11.65 -9.37
N ARG A 223 14.16 10.91 -9.87
CA ARG A 223 14.29 9.47 -10.12
C ARG A 223 13.55 9.04 -11.37
N LYS A 224 14.00 7.96 -12.00
CA LYS A 224 13.27 7.34 -13.11
C LYS A 224 12.31 6.29 -12.57
N HIS A 225 11.04 6.38 -12.93
CA HIS A 225 10.01 5.42 -12.55
C HIS A 225 9.10 5.17 -13.76
N SER A 226 8.92 3.90 -14.13
CA SER A 226 8.03 3.50 -15.24
C SER A 226 8.24 4.28 -16.55
N GLY A 227 9.50 4.59 -16.87
CA GLY A 227 9.87 5.31 -18.10
C GLY A 227 9.74 6.84 -18.02
N LYS A 228 9.19 7.39 -16.93
CA LYS A 228 9.06 8.82 -16.66
C LYS A 228 10.09 9.30 -15.64
N THR A 229 10.36 10.60 -15.62
CA THR A 229 11.13 11.23 -14.56
C THR A 229 10.19 11.77 -13.50
N MET A 230 10.32 11.23 -12.29
CA MET A 230 9.61 11.71 -11.10
C MET A 230 10.47 12.74 -10.37
N ILE A 231 9.85 13.81 -9.93
CA ILE A 231 10.48 14.92 -9.23
C ILE A 231 9.72 15.14 -7.91
N GLU A 232 10.36 14.89 -6.78
CA GLU A 232 9.83 15.27 -5.47
C GLU A 232 10.49 16.57 -5.04
N ILE A 233 9.68 17.51 -4.58
CA ILE A 233 10.11 18.81 -4.06
C ILE A 233 9.61 18.91 -2.63
N ALA A 234 10.50 18.75 -1.65
CA ALA A 234 10.22 19.00 -0.25
C ALA A 234 10.71 20.40 0.13
N TYR A 235 9.84 21.21 0.71
CA TYR A 235 10.06 22.64 0.85
C TYR A 235 9.61 23.15 2.22
N LYS A 236 10.20 24.25 2.68
CA LYS A 236 9.70 24.96 3.87
C LYS A 236 8.57 25.89 3.44
N PRO A 237 7.41 25.84 4.11
CA PRO A 237 6.33 26.76 3.84
C PRO A 237 6.77 28.20 4.13
N LYS A 238 6.12 29.16 3.47
CA LYS A 238 6.34 30.60 3.67
C LYS A 238 5.99 31.05 5.09
#